data_AF-A0A522V9R3-F1
#
_entry.id   AF-A0A522V9R3-F1
#
_cell.length_a   1.000
_cell.length_b   1.000
_cell.length_c   1.000
_cell.angle_alpha   90.00
_cell.angle_beta   90.00
_cell.angle_gamma   90.00
#
_symmetry.space_group_name_H-M   'P 1'
#
loop_
_entity.id
_entity.type
_entity.pdbx_description
1 polymer ?
#
loop_
_entity_poly.entity_id
_entity_poly.type
_entity_poly.pdbx_seq_one_letter_code
_entity_poly.pdbx_strand_id
1 'polypeptide(L)' 'MLVDIDTMSPVIIDMGQSVTTDHLNAETFLRRDVDNIARFFKKLNVQVNEEKMMSMIKEVEK' A
#
# COMPACT_ATOMS: atom_id res chain seq x y z
N MET A 1 -9.22 -1.56 6.36
CA MET A 1 -8.08 -1.62 7.30
C MET A 1 -8.68 -1.93 8.66
N LEU A 2 -8.23 -3.01 9.29
CA LEU A 2 -8.57 -3.27 10.69
C LEU A 2 -7.44 -2.72 11.56
N VAL A 3 -7.74 -2.49 12.83
CA VAL A 3 -6.76 -2.06 13.83
C VAL A 3 -6.69 -3.16 14.88
N ASP A 4 -5.49 -3.66 15.12
CA ASP A 4 -5.24 -4.52 16.28
C ASP A 4 -5.43 -3.69 17.55
N ILE A 5 -6.34 -4.11 18.41
CA ILE A 5 -6.76 -3.35 19.60
C ILE A 5 -5.65 -3.33 20.66
N ASP A 6 -4.83 -4.38 20.72
CA ASP A 6 -3.78 -4.50 21.74
C ASP A 6 -2.57 -3.63 21.39
N THR A 7 -2.25 -3.51 20.10
CA THR A 7 -1.09 -2.75 19.61
C THR A 7 -1.43 -1.40 18.99
N MET A 8 -2.72 -1.13 18.74
CA MET A 8 -3.22 0.02 17.97
C MET A 8 -2.56 0.15 16.59
N SER A 9 -2.15 -0.98 16.00
CA SER A 9 -1.47 -1.02 14.70
C SER A 9 -2.39 -1.43 13.55
N PRO A 10 -2.15 -0.95 12.31
CA PRO A 10 -2.96 -1.32 11.17
C PRO A 10 -2.69 -2.78 10.76
N VAL A 11 -3.76 -3.53 10.54
CA VAL A 11 -3.72 -4.92 10.06
C VAL A 11 -4.18 -4.96 8.61
N ILE A 12 -3.35 -5.55 7.74
CA ILE A 12 -3.71 -5.87 6.36
C ILE A 12 -4.42 -7.22 6.35
N ILE A 13 -5.61 -7.25 5.76
CA ILE A 13 -6.48 -8.43 5.67
C ILE A 13 -6.85 -8.69 4.21
N ASP A 14 -7.46 -9.85 3.96
CA ASP A 14 -7.88 -10.28 2.62
C ASP A 14 -6.69 -10.45 1.64
N MET A 15 -5.69 -11.22 2.07
CA MET A 15 -4.52 -11.57 1.25
C MET A 15 -4.82 -12.67 0.21
N GLY A 16 -6.08 -13.09 0.05
CA GLY A 16 -6.47 -14.16 -0.87
C GLY A 16 -6.32 -13.78 -2.35
N GLN A 17 -6.18 -12.48 -2.66
CA GLN A 17 -5.99 -11.94 -4.01
C GLN A 17 -4.58 -11.35 -4.22
N SER A 18 -3.63 -11.62 -3.32
CA SER A 18 -2.25 -11.17 -3.49
C SER A 18 -1.53 -11.97 -4.59
N VAL A 19 -0.62 -11.30 -5.31
CA VAL A 19 0.18 -11.92 -6.39
C VAL A 19 1.67 -11.83 -6.09
N THR A 20 2.46 -12.71 -6.71
CA THR A 20 3.92 -12.61 -6.68
C THR A 20 4.40 -11.45 -7.54
N THR A 21 5.64 -11.02 -7.29
CA THR A 21 6.28 -9.90 -8.01
C THR A 21 6.50 -10.20 -9.49
N ASP A 22 6.65 -11.48 -9.86
CA ASP A 22 6.77 -11.95 -11.24
C ASP A 22 5.46 -11.88 -12.05
N HIS A 23 4.32 -11.62 -11.40
CA HIS A 23 3.05 -11.55 -12.09
C HIS A 23 3.03 -10.35 -13.06
N LEU A 24 2.57 -10.57 -14.30
CA LEU A 24 2.53 -9.55 -15.37
C LEU A 24 1.91 -8.21 -14.94
N ASN A 25 0.93 -8.26 -14.04
CA ASN A 25 0.21 -7.08 -13.55
C ASN A 25 0.64 -6.62 -12.15
N ALA A 26 1.68 -7.20 -11.54
CA ALA A 26 2.10 -6.89 -10.17
C ALA A 26 2.35 -5.37 -9.97
N GLU A 27 3.09 -4.74 -10.89
CA GLU A 27 3.37 -3.31 -10.82
C GLU A 27 2.09 -2.45 -10.94
N THR A 28 1.18 -2.84 -11.82
CA THR A 28 -0.10 -2.14 -11.99
C THR A 28 -0.96 -2.24 -10.73
N PHE A 29 -0.99 -3.42 -10.09
CA PHE A 29 -1.71 -3.61 -8.84
C PHE A 29 -1.10 -2.81 -7.70
N LEU A 30 0.22 -2.86 -7.54
CA LEU A 30 0.93 -2.07 -6.52
C LEU A 30 0.67 -0.56 -6.68
N ARG A 31 0.70 -0.05 -7.92
CA ARG A 31 0.41 1.37 -8.20
C ARG A 31 -1.02 1.74 -7.79
N ARG A 32 -2.00 0.88 -8.10
CA ARG A 32 -3.39 1.09 -7.68
C ARG A 32 -3.53 1.10 -6.16
N ASP A 33 -2.82 0.22 -5.46
CA ASP A 33 -2.85 0.18 -4.00
C ASP A 33 -2.25 1.44 -3.38
N VAL A 34 -1.11 1.92 -3.90
CA VAL A 34 -0.50 3.18 -3.48
C VAL A 34 -1.45 4.35 -3.73
N ASP A 35 -2.08 4.44 -4.90
CA ASP A 35 -3.05 5.48 -5.21
C ASP A 35 -4.25 5.45 -4.25
N ASN A 36 -4.76 4.26 -3.93
CA ASN A 36 -5.89 4.08 -3.02
C ASN A 36 -5.55 4.54 -1.60
N ILE A 37 -4.37 4.14 -1.10
CA ILE A 37 -3.88 4.55 0.22
C ILE A 37 -3.62 6.06 0.26
N ALA A 38 -3.00 6.61 -0.79
CA ALA A 38 -2.73 8.04 -0.88
C ALA A 38 -4.03 8.86 -0.88
N ARG A 39 -5.04 8.44 -1.65
CA ARG A 39 -6.37 9.08 -1.64
C ARG A 39 -7.02 9.03 -0.26
N PHE A 40 -6.89 7.94 0.48
CA PHE A 40 -7.40 7.83 1.84
C PHE A 40 -6.76 8.87 2.76
N PHE A 41 -5.43 8.95 2.79
CA PHE A 41 -4.71 9.87 3.67
C PHE A 41 -4.81 11.34 3.24
N LYS A 42 -4.92 11.63 1.94
CA LYS A 42 -5.21 12.98 1.43
C LYS A 42 -6.54 13.53 1.99
N LYS A 43 -7.57 12.69 2.13
CA LYS A 43 -8.85 13.10 2.76
C LYS A 43 -8.71 13.45 4.24
N LEU A 44 -7.65 12.96 4.90
CA LEU A 44 -7.32 13.27 6.28
C LEU A 44 -6.34 14.45 6.39
N ASN A 45 -6.13 15.21 5.30
CA ASN A 45 -5.18 16.32 5.19
C ASN A 45 -3.72 15.95 5.46
N VAL A 46 -3.35 14.67 5.30
CA VAL A 46 -1.95 14.24 5.32
C VAL A 46 -1.31 14.57 3.98
N GLN A 47 -0.10 15.14 3.99
CA GLN A 47 0.66 15.35 2.76
C GLN A 47 1.19 14.01 2.25
N VAL A 48 0.79 13.64 1.03
CA VAL A 48 1.17 12.37 0.41
C VAL A 48 1.77 12.62 -0.96
N ASN A 49 2.82 11.86 -1.29
CA ASN A 49 3.43 11.81 -2.62
C ASN A 49 3.54 10.34 -3.07
N GLU A 50 2.70 9.96 -4.03
CA GLU A 50 2.59 8.61 -4.57
C GLU A 50 3.89 8.11 -5.21
N GLU A 51 4.61 8.96 -5.96
CA GLU A 51 5.87 8.58 -6.59
C GLU A 51 6.94 8.23 -5.57
N LYS A 52 7.03 9.04 -4.50
CA LYS A 52 7.95 8.79 -3.39
C LYS A 52 7.59 7.51 -2.63
N MET A 53 6.30 7.23 -2.45
CA MET A 53 5.86 5.96 -1.85
C MET A 53 6.27 4.76 -2.71
N MET A 54 6.04 4.85 -4.02
CA MET A 54 6.43 3.80 -4.97
C MET A 54 7.94 3.55 -4.95
N SER A 55 8.76 4.62 -4.92
CA SER A 55 10.21 4.45 -4.86
C SER A 55 10.65 3.78 -3.56
N MET A 56 10.11 4.22 -2.40
CA MET A 56 10.43 3.63 -1.10
C MET A 56 10.06 2.14 -1.04
N ILE A 57 8.91 1.73 -1.57
CA ILE A 57 8.49 0.32 -1.57
C ILE A 57 9.43 -0.54 -2.44
N LYS A 58 9.77 -0.07 -3.64
CA LYS A 58 10.66 -0.81 -4.57
C LYS A 58 12.12 -0.83 -4.12
N GLU A 59 12.56 0.16 -3.34
CA GLU A 59 13.90 0.16 -2.74
C GLU A 59 14.06 -0.93 -1.66
N VAL A 60 12.99 -1.28 -0.95
CA VAL A 60 12.99 -2.35 0.07
C VAL A 60 13.10 -3.75 -0.56
N GLU A 61 12.84 -3.90 -1.86
CA GLU A 61 12.92 -5.17 -2.59
C GLU A 61 14.35 -5.51 -3.06
N LYS A 62 15.33 -4.59 -2.93
CA LYS A 62 16.74 -4.83 -3.27
C LYS A 62 17.57 -5.25 -2.07
#